data_AF-A0A2W4BE63-F1
#
_entry.id   AF-A0A2W4BE63-F1
#
_cell.length_a   1.000
_cell.length_b   1.000
_cell.length_c   1.000
_cell.angle_alpha   90.00
_cell.angle_beta   90.00
_cell.angle_gamma   90.00
#
_symmetry.space_group_name_H-M   'P 1'
#
loop_
_entity.id
_entity.type
_entity.pdbx_description
1 polymer ?
#
loop_
_entity_poly.entity_id
_entity_poly.type
_entity_poly.pdbx_seq_one_letter_code
_entity_poly.pdbx_strand_id
1 'polypeptide(L)'
;MNKRQQKKQFKKALDVLNDVELYESDYESEGVLYILIEDDEHHREILKEFCGLLGINKNKFIAACSLDVEDDYFDLVNIWLFIKEPKGYTTYHSPSDGFKLNRYDERNE
;
A
#
# COMPACT_ATOMS: atom_id res chain seq x y z
N MET A 1 -12.62 -14.88 9.54
CA MET A 1 -13.04 -14.29 8.25
C MET A 1 -12.71 -15.28 7.13
N ASN A 2 -13.64 -15.57 6.21
CA ASN A 2 -13.37 -16.50 5.11
C ASN A 2 -12.52 -15.84 4.00
N LYS A 3 -11.95 -16.63 3.08
CA LYS A 3 -11.07 -16.14 2.00
C LYS A 3 -11.70 -15.03 1.15
N ARG A 4 -13.01 -15.13 0.86
CA ARG A 4 -13.74 -14.14 0.07
C ARG A 4 -13.86 -12.81 0.81
N GLN A 5 -14.14 -12.86 2.10
CA GLN A 5 -14.22 -11.67 2.96
C GLN A 5 -12.83 -11.03 3.14
N GLN A 6 -11.77 -11.83 3.33
CA GLN A 6 -10.38 -11.35 3.39
C GLN A 6 -10.03 -10.57 2.12
N LYS A 7 -10.26 -11.16 0.94
CA LYS A 7 -10.04 -10.47 -0.35
C LYS A 7 -10.84 -9.19 -0.47
N LYS A 8 -12.12 -9.20 -0.08
CA LYS A 8 -12.99 -8.02 -0.17
C LYS A 8 -12.49 -6.89 0.74
N GLN A 9 -12.10 -7.21 1.96
CA GLN A 9 -11.56 -6.22 2.92
C GLN A 9 -10.22 -5.68 2.44
N PHE A 10 -9.35 -6.54 1.90
CA PHE A 10 -8.07 -6.12 1.35
C PHE A 10 -8.23 -5.18 0.16
N LYS A 11 -9.13 -5.50 -0.77
CA LYS A 11 -9.46 -4.61 -1.89
C LYS A 11 -9.96 -3.25 -1.41
N LYS A 12 -10.88 -3.22 -0.44
CA LYS A 12 -11.34 -1.96 0.17
C LYS A 12 -10.18 -1.15 0.75
N ALA A 13 -9.22 -1.79 1.39
CA ALA A 13 -8.05 -1.11 1.93
C ALA A 13 -7.21 -0.49 0.80
N LEU A 14 -6.97 -1.21 -0.30
CA LEU A 14 -6.26 -0.66 -1.46
C LEU A 14 -7.05 0.48 -2.13
N ASP A 15 -8.39 0.35 -2.21
CA ASP A 15 -9.25 1.41 -2.77
C ASP A 15 -9.10 2.71 -1.96
N VAL A 16 -9.11 2.63 -0.62
CA VAL A 16 -8.83 3.79 0.27
C VAL A 16 -7.44 4.34 0.02
N LEU A 17 -6.43 3.48 -0.11
CA LEU A 17 -5.07 3.94 -0.34
C LEU A 17 -4.90 4.62 -1.71
N ASN A 18 -5.69 4.26 -2.72
CA ASN A 18 -5.69 4.90 -4.03
C ASN A 18 -6.37 6.28 -4.04
N ASP A 19 -7.00 6.70 -2.95
CA ASP A 19 -7.51 8.06 -2.80
C ASP A 19 -6.38 9.08 -2.49
N VAL A 20 -5.14 8.61 -2.23
CA VAL A 20 -4.00 9.52 -2.05
C VAL A 20 -3.59 10.19 -3.36
N GLU A 21 -3.36 11.50 -3.29
CA GLU A 21 -2.67 12.21 -4.36
C GLU A 21 -1.17 11.90 -4.30
N LEU A 22 -0.62 11.37 -5.40
CA LEU A 22 0.80 11.07 -5.53
C LEU A 22 1.57 12.35 -5.85
N TYR A 23 2.65 12.58 -5.11
CA TYR A 23 3.64 13.60 -5.45
C TYR A 23 4.54 13.10 -6.58
N GLU A 24 5.16 11.93 -6.38
CA GLU A 24 6.06 11.31 -7.35
C GLU A 24 6.11 9.79 -7.15
N SER A 25 6.44 9.03 -8.19
CA SER A 25 6.70 7.59 -8.09
C SER A 25 7.66 7.14 -9.18
N ASP A 26 8.55 6.21 -8.86
CA ASP A 26 9.49 5.64 -9.82
C ASP A 26 9.54 4.11 -9.74
N TYR A 27 9.93 3.49 -10.85
CA TYR A 27 9.87 2.06 -11.11
C TYR A 27 11.13 1.61 -11.83
N GLU A 28 11.76 0.54 -11.35
CA GLU A 28 12.94 -0.05 -11.99
C GLU A 28 12.74 -1.55 -12.19
N SER A 29 12.98 -2.03 -13.42
CA SER A 29 12.98 -3.46 -13.77
C SER A 29 11.78 -4.25 -13.22
N GLU A 30 10.57 -3.69 -13.38
CA GLU A 30 9.27 -4.21 -12.90
C GLU A 30 9.00 -4.07 -11.38
N GLY A 31 9.94 -3.53 -10.61
CA GLY A 31 9.77 -3.18 -9.20
C GLY A 31 9.40 -1.71 -9.00
N VAL A 32 8.85 -1.41 -7.82
CA VAL A 32 8.58 -0.04 -7.37
C VAL A 32 9.77 0.42 -6.55
N LEU A 33 10.39 1.55 -6.92
CA LEU A 33 11.48 2.14 -6.16
C LEU A 33 10.96 2.97 -5.01
N TYR A 34 10.03 3.88 -5.29
CA TYR A 34 9.37 4.71 -4.29
C TYR A 34 7.98 5.14 -4.75
N ILE A 35 7.13 5.50 -3.79
CA ILE A 35 5.82 6.10 -4.02
C ILE A 35 5.67 7.23 -3.01
N LEU A 36 5.93 8.46 -3.43
CA LEU A 36 5.91 9.63 -2.58
C LEU A 36 4.53 10.29 -2.56
N ILE A 37 4.08 10.63 -1.36
CA ILE A 37 2.94 11.49 -1.07
C ILE A 37 3.36 12.57 -0.09
N GLU A 38 2.66 13.69 -0.06
CA GLU A 38 2.90 14.74 0.94
C GLU A 38 2.56 14.23 2.35
N ASP A 39 3.33 14.70 3.35
CA ASP A 39 3.03 14.47 4.75
C ASP A 39 2.05 15.54 5.27
N ASP A 40 0.78 15.39 4.93
CA ASP A 40 -0.29 16.26 5.42
C ASP A 40 -1.33 15.51 6.29
N GLU A 41 -2.26 16.27 6.88
CA GLU A 41 -3.31 15.69 7.72
C GLU A 41 -4.24 14.75 6.94
N HIS A 42 -4.55 15.08 5.69
CA HIS A 42 -5.45 14.31 4.83
C HIS A 42 -4.86 12.95 4.45
N HIS A 43 -3.62 12.92 3.95
CA HIS A 43 -2.89 11.70 3.66
C HIS A 43 -2.70 10.85 4.92
N ARG A 44 -2.37 11.46 6.07
CA ARG A 44 -2.29 10.74 7.35
C ARG A 44 -3.61 10.07 7.74
N GLU A 45 -4.75 10.69 7.46
CA GLU A 45 -6.07 10.08 7.71
C GLU A 45 -6.32 8.86 6.82
N ILE A 46 -6.01 8.96 5.52
CA ILE A 46 -6.10 7.85 4.58
C ILE A 46 -5.22 6.67 5.04
N LEU A 47 -3.97 6.93 5.41
CA LEU A 47 -3.05 5.90 5.90
C LEU A 47 -3.56 5.23 7.20
N LYS A 48 -4.20 6.00 8.09
CA LYS A 48 -4.81 5.45 9.31
C LYS A 48 -6.03 4.58 8.99
N GLU A 49 -6.88 4.97 8.04
CA GLU A 49 -8.01 4.16 7.60
C GLU A 49 -7.53 2.85 6.96
N PHE A 50 -6.56 2.93 6.04
CA PHE A 50 -5.91 1.77 5.44
C PHE A 50 -5.41 0.79 6.52
N CYS A 51 -4.65 1.30 7.51
CA CYS A 51 -4.16 0.49 8.61
C CYS A 51 -5.29 -0.14 9.42
N GLY A 52 -6.36 0.62 9.71
CA GLY A 52 -7.53 0.13 10.44
C GLY A 52 -8.25 -1.00 9.70
N LEU A 53 -8.38 -0.90 8.38
CA LEU A 53 -9.00 -1.93 7.54
C LEU A 53 -8.19 -3.24 7.52
N LEU A 54 -6.87 -3.19 7.67
CA LEU A 54 -6.02 -4.38 7.67
C LEU A 54 -5.57 -4.84 9.06
N GLY A 55 -5.89 -4.07 10.12
CA GLY A 55 -5.42 -4.34 11.48
C GLY A 55 -3.91 -4.11 11.66
N ILE A 56 -3.32 -3.22 10.86
CA ILE A 56 -1.92 -2.84 10.92
C ILE A 56 -1.72 -1.84 12.07
N ASN A 57 -0.56 -1.89 12.74
CA ASN A 57 -0.19 -0.86 13.71
C ASN A 57 0.15 0.44 12.98
N LYS A 58 -0.81 1.38 12.95
CA LYS A 58 -0.70 2.67 12.27
C LYS A 58 0.56 3.47 12.63
N ASN A 59 0.99 3.46 13.90
CA ASN A 59 2.16 4.22 14.33
C ASN A 59 3.44 3.63 13.75
N LYS A 60 3.55 2.30 13.72
CA LYS A 60 4.69 1.62 13.09
C LYS A 60 4.70 1.79 11.58
N PHE A 61 3.53 1.75 10.96
CA PHE A 61 3.39 1.93 9.52
C PHE A 61 3.80 3.36 9.10
N ILE A 62 3.22 4.38 9.73
CA ILE A 62 3.56 5.79 9.43
C ILE A 62 5.05 6.06 9.67
N ALA A 63 5.62 5.55 10.77
CA ALA A 63 7.05 5.71 11.06
C ALA A 63 7.96 5.03 10.02
N ALA A 64 7.50 3.95 9.38
CA ALA A 64 8.23 3.32 8.30
C ALA A 64 8.10 4.11 6.99
N CYS A 65 6.93 4.69 6.72
CA CYS A 65 6.74 5.56 5.55
C CYS A 65 7.55 6.86 5.64
N SER A 66 7.87 7.34 6.84
CA SER A 66 8.74 8.51 7.05
C SER A 66 10.21 8.16 7.20
N LEU A 67 10.60 6.89 6.99
CA LEU A 67 11.99 6.47 7.15
C LEU A 67 12.77 6.75 5.86
N ASP A 68 13.93 7.40 5.98
CA ASP A 68 14.84 7.68 4.87
C ASP A 68 14.24 8.52 3.72
N VAL A 69 13.22 9.34 4.02
CA VAL A 69 12.58 10.32 3.13
C VAL A 69 12.67 11.72 3.75
N GLU A 70 12.57 12.77 2.92
CA GLU A 70 12.50 14.16 3.41
C GLU A 70 11.29 14.36 4.34
N ASP A 71 11.43 15.26 5.33
CA ASP A 71 10.47 15.45 6.44
C ASP A 71 9.03 15.79 5.99
N ASP A 72 8.85 16.28 4.77
CA ASP A 72 7.56 16.71 4.22
C ASP A 72 6.85 15.62 3.38
N TYR A 73 7.40 14.40 3.32
CA TYR A 73 6.85 13.32 2.50
C TYR A 73 6.77 11.98 3.23
N PHE A 74 5.92 11.10 2.68
CA PHE A 74 5.90 9.68 2.98
C PHE A 74 6.25 8.86 1.76
N ASP A 75 7.06 7.82 1.95
CA ASP A 75 7.27 6.76 0.96
C ASP A 75 6.39 5.54 1.28
N LEU A 76 5.44 5.24 0.39
CA LEU A 76 4.53 4.11 0.52
C LEU A 76 5.13 2.78 0.07
N VAL A 77 6.38 2.74 -0.43
CA VAL A 77 7.06 1.49 -0.81
C VAL A 77 7.11 0.49 0.35
N ASN A 78 7.14 0.98 1.60
CA ASN A 78 7.18 0.13 2.78
C ASN A 78 5.88 -0.68 3.02
N ILE A 79 4.81 -0.46 2.26
CA ILE A 79 3.54 -1.18 2.40
C ILE A 79 3.68 -2.70 2.36
N TRP A 80 4.55 -3.23 1.49
CA TRP A 80 4.75 -4.68 1.35
C TRP A 80 5.33 -5.33 2.61
N LEU A 81 5.94 -4.55 3.51
CA LEU A 81 6.44 -5.04 4.80
C LEU A 81 5.33 -5.21 5.85
N PHE A 82 4.19 -4.54 5.68
CA PHE A 82 3.12 -4.50 6.68
C PHE A 82 1.87 -5.29 6.29
N ILE A 83 1.63 -5.46 4.99
CA ILE A 83 0.45 -6.18 4.50
C ILE A 83 0.64 -7.69 4.54
N LYS A 84 -0.44 -8.41 4.86
CA LYS A 84 -0.52 -9.85 4.69
C LYS A 84 -1.48 -10.17 3.56
N GLU A 85 -0.92 -10.56 2.42
CA GLU A 85 -1.71 -10.75 1.20
C GLU A 85 -2.64 -11.97 1.31
N PRO A 86 -3.87 -11.88 0.75
CA PRO A 86 -4.75 -13.04 0.68
C PRO A 86 -4.13 -14.14 -0.19
N LYS A 87 -4.20 -15.41 0.26
CA LYS A 87 -3.61 -16.54 -0.48
C LYS A 87 -4.01 -16.58 -1.96
N GLY A 88 -3.02 -16.72 -2.85
CA GLY A 88 -3.18 -16.75 -4.30
C GLY A 88 -3.38 -15.37 -4.94
N TYR A 89 -3.05 -14.31 -4.21
CA TYR A 89 -3.06 -12.94 -4.70
C TYR A 89 -1.80 -12.22 -4.24
N THR A 90 -1.41 -11.20 -5.01
CA THR A 90 -0.33 -10.29 -4.65
C THR A 90 -0.65 -8.86 -5.09
N THR A 91 -0.07 -7.90 -4.39
CA THR A 91 -0.31 -6.47 -4.48
C THR A 91 0.70 -5.85 -5.41
N TYR A 92 0.22 -5.12 -6.40
CA TYR A 92 1.02 -4.36 -7.35
C TYR A 92 0.69 -2.89 -7.24
N HIS A 93 1.63 -2.03 -7.63
CA HIS A 93 1.39 -0.63 -7.88
C HIS A 93 1.84 -0.28 -9.30
N SER A 94 1.09 0.54 -10.02
CA SER A 94 1.50 1.05 -11.34
C SER A 94 0.89 2.43 -11.60
N PRO A 95 1.52 3.29 -12.44
CA PRO A 95 1.05 4.67 -12.63
C PRO A 95 -0.40 4.77 -13.12
N SER A 96 -0.85 3.82 -13.95
CA SER A 96 -2.19 3.83 -14.52
C SER A 96 -3.29 3.34 -13.59
N ASP A 97 -2.95 2.48 -12.62
CA ASP A 97 -3.93 1.67 -11.88
C ASP A 97 -3.81 1.85 -10.36
N GLY A 98 -2.79 2.56 -9.87
CA GLY A 98 -2.46 2.64 -8.45
C GLY A 98 -2.21 1.25 -7.85
N PHE A 99 -2.54 1.09 -6.57
CA PHE A 99 -2.48 -0.18 -5.87
C PHE A 99 -3.60 -1.12 -6.30
N LYS A 100 -3.24 -2.33 -6.70
CA LYS A 100 -4.18 -3.37 -7.12
C LYS A 100 -3.81 -4.75 -6.58
N LEU A 101 -4.83 -5.57 -6.34
CA LEU A 101 -4.68 -6.96 -5.94
C LEU A 101 -4.88 -7.88 -7.14
N ASN A 102 -3.80 -8.47 -7.65
CA ASN A 102 -3.81 -9.39 -8.79
C ASN A 102 -3.73 -10.85 -8.32
N ARG A 103 -4.23 -11.76 -9.16
CA ARG A 103 -4.12 -13.19 -8.88
C ARG A 103 -2.70 -13.65 -9.17
N TYR A 104 -2.08 -14.33 -8.21
CA TYR A 104 -0.78 -14.97 -8.36
C TYR A 104 -1.01 -16.48 -8.51
N ASP A 105 -0.49 -17.09 -9.58
CA ASP A 105 -0.52 -18.55 -9.75
C ASP A 105 0.85 -19.08 -9.28
N GLU A 106 0.88 -19.74 -8.12
CA GLU A 106 2.06 -20.35 -7.47
C GLU A 106 2.74 -21.46 -8.34
N ARG A 107 2.32 -21.64 -9.61
CA ARG A 107 2.75 -22.72 -10.51
C ARG A 107 3.79 -22.30 -11.56
N ASN A 108 4.23 -21.04 -11.55
CA ASN A 108 5.17 -20.49 -12.54
C ASN A 108 6.51 -20.03 -11.93
N GLU A 109 6.87 -20.53 -10.74
CA GLU A 109 8.25 -20.46 -10.21
C GLU A 109 8.95 -21.81 -10.35
#